data_AF-X1L5F9-F1
#
_entry.id   AF-X1L5F9-F1
#
_cell.length_a   1.000
_cell.length_b   1.000
_cell.length_c   1.000
_cell.angle_alpha   90.00
_cell.angle_beta   90.00
_cell.angle_gamma   90.00
#
_symmetry.space_group_name_H-M   'P 1'
#
loop_
_entity.id
_entity.type
_entity.pdbx_description
1 polymer ?
#
loop_
_entity_poly.entity_id
_entity_poly.type
_entity_poly.pdbx_seq_one_letter_code
_entity_poly.pdbx_strand_id
1 'polypeptide(L)' 'TRNLLKKAYKTLFRSSLNTSQALKKIENELEADPEIQHLCQFIQSSKRGICKER' A
#
# COMPACT_ATOMS: atom_id res chain seq x y z
N THR A 1 11.41 3.35 8.32
CA THR A 1 11.55 3.31 6.86
C THR A 1 11.49 1.89 6.27
N ARG A 2 12.60 1.18 5.90
CA ARG A 2 12.54 -0.03 5.03
C ARG A 2 11.58 -1.16 5.47
N ASN A 3 11.49 -1.44 6.77
CA ASN A 3 10.61 -2.51 7.28
C ASN A 3 9.12 -2.18 7.15
N LEU A 4 8.75 -0.89 7.21
CA LEU A 4 7.36 -0.44 7.04
C LEU A 4 6.92 -0.59 5.60
N LEU A 5 7.76 -0.17 4.63
CA LEU A 5 7.51 -0.39 3.21
C LEU A 5 7.37 -1.88 2.86
N LYS A 6 8.22 -2.73 3.44
CA LYS A 6 8.12 -4.18 3.24
C LYS A 6 6.80 -4.74 3.79
N LYS A 7 6.31 -4.24 4.93
CA LYS A 7 5.00 -4.60 5.47
C LYS A 7 3.87 -4.11 4.56
N ALA A 8 3.89 -2.84 4.15
CA ALA A 8 2.89 -2.28 3.25
C ALA A 8 2.82 -3.04 1.92
N TYR A 9 3.96 -3.36 1.31
CA TYR A 9 4.02 -4.16 0.08
C TYR A 9 3.43 -5.56 0.29
N LYS A 10 3.76 -6.20 1.42
CA LYS A 10 3.19 -7.51 1.77
C LYS A 10 1.67 -7.41 1.96
N THR A 11 1.16 -6.35 2.57
CA THR A 11 -0.28 -6.11 2.71
C THR A 11 -0.97 -5.87 1.36
N LEU A 12 -0.32 -5.15 0.45
CA LEU A 12 -0.84 -4.86 -0.90
C LEU A 12 -0.93 -6.09 -1.80
N PHE A 13 0.09 -6.96 -1.77
CA PHE A 13 0.20 -8.04 -2.75
C PHE A 13 -0.03 -9.45 -2.16
N ARG A 14 0.21 -9.65 -0.87
CA ARG A 14 0.22 -10.98 -0.22
C ARG A 14 -0.87 -11.18 0.84
N SER A 15 -1.76 -10.22 1.08
CA SER A 15 -2.84 -10.35 2.09
C SER A 15 -4.19 -10.80 1.55
N SER A 16 -4.27 -11.24 0.29
CA SER A 16 -5.55 -11.62 -0.37
C SER A 16 -6.63 -10.52 -0.31
N LEU A 17 -6.23 -9.28 -0.04
CA LEU A 17 -7.08 -8.10 -0.04
C LEU A 17 -7.08 -7.47 -1.43
N ASN A 18 -8.17 -6.83 -1.80
CA ASN A 18 -8.16 -5.94 -2.97
C ASN A 18 -7.40 -4.64 -2.65
N THR A 19 -7.01 -3.88 -3.68
CA THR A 19 -6.19 -2.68 -3.52
C THR A 19 -6.80 -1.65 -2.56
N SER A 20 -8.12 -1.46 -2.58
CA SER A 20 -8.80 -0.50 -1.69
C SER A 20 -8.78 -0.97 -0.23
N GLN A 21 -9.01 -2.25 0.02
CA GLN A 21 -8.93 -2.85 1.36
C GLN A 21 -7.50 -2.82 1.90
N ALA A 22 -6.52 -3.15 1.06
CA ALA A 22 -5.11 -3.10 1.42
C ALA A 22 -4.68 -1.67 1.77
N LEU A 23 -5.08 -0.67 0.98
CA LEU A 23 -4.83 0.74 1.27
C LEU A 23 -5.42 1.16 2.60
N LYS A 24 -6.70 0.86 2.87
CA LYS A 24 -7.33 1.17 4.16
C LYS A 24 -6.58 0.52 5.33
N LYS A 25 -6.11 -0.71 5.17
CA LYS A 25 -5.34 -1.39 6.21
C LYS A 25 -3.99 -0.74 6.44
N ILE A 26 -3.30 -0.37 5.36
CA ILE A 26 -2.02 0.35 5.42
C ILE A 26 -2.21 1.73 6.06
N GLU A 27 -3.28 2.46 5.74
CA GLU A 27 -3.59 3.72 6.39
C GLU A 27 -3.79 3.53 7.89
N ASN A 28 -4.68 2.62 8.32
CA ASN A 28 -4.93 2.39 9.75
C ASN A 28 -3.71 1.87 10.54
N GLU A 29 -2.84 1.04 9.94
CA GLU A 29 -1.69 0.44 10.65
C GLU A 29 -0.41 1.28 10.54
N LEU A 30 -0.25 2.10 9.49
CA LEU A 30 1.04 2.66 9.07
C LEU A 30 1.00 4.14 8.64
N GLU A 31 -0.12 4.87 8.83
CA GLU A 31 -0.29 6.29 8.41
C GLU A 31 0.77 7.27 8.94
N ALA A 32 1.52 6.89 9.98
CA ALA A 32 2.47 7.77 10.65
C ALA A 32 3.75 8.10 9.85
N ASP A 33 4.01 7.45 8.70
CA ASP A 33 5.27 7.58 7.96
C ASP A 33 5.07 8.22 6.57
N PRO A 34 5.85 9.27 6.20
CA PRO A 34 5.72 9.96 4.93
C PRO A 34 6.00 9.06 3.71
N GLU A 35 6.84 8.03 3.84
CA GLU A 35 7.09 7.09 2.75
C GLU A 35 5.84 6.26 2.42
N ILE A 36 5.06 5.91 3.45
CA ILE A 36 3.83 5.14 3.29
C ILE A 36 2.72 6.01 2.70
N GLN A 37 2.60 7.26 3.14
CA GLN A 37 1.68 8.21 2.54
C GLN A 37 1.97 8.42 1.05
N HIS A 38 3.25 8.57 0.68
CA HIS A 38 3.66 8.69 -0.71
C HIS A 38 3.27 7.45 -1.54
N LEU A 39 3.43 6.24 -0.98
CA LEU A 39 2.99 5.00 -1.62
C LEU A 39 1.46 4.97 -1.81
N CYS A 40 0.69 5.27 -0.77
CA CYS A 40 -0.78 5.29 -0.84
C CYS A 40 -1.28 6.30 -1.87
N GLN A 41 -0.68 7.50 -1.89
CA GLN A 41 -1.04 8.55 -2.83
C GLN A 41 -0.68 8.18 -4.28
N PHE A 42 0.47 7.54 -4.50
CA PHE A 42 0.82 6.99 -5.81
C PHE A 42 -0.24 6.02 -6.32
N ILE A 43 -0.69 5.09 -5.47
CA ILE A 43 -1.69 4.08 -5.83
C ILE A 43 -3.05 4.74 -6.11
N GLN A 44 -3.49 5.71 -5.29
CA GLN A 44 -4.73 6.45 -5.51
C GLN A 44 -4.69 7.32 -6.78
N SER A 45 -3.55 7.93 -7.08
CA SER A 45 -3.39 8.79 -8.27
C SER A 45 -3.34 8.02 -9.58
N SER A 46 -3.10 6.70 -9.53
CA SER A 46 -2.98 5.87 -10.74
C SER A 46 -4.34 5.59 -11.39
N LYS A 47 -4.65 6.31 -12.47
CA LYS A 47 -5.86 6.09 -13.28
C LYS A 47 -5.96 4.69 -13.90
N ARG A 48 -4.83 4.02 -14.15
CA ARG A 48 -4.77 2.66 -14.72
C ARG A 48 -4.70 1.57 -13.64
N GLY A 49 -4.54 1.94 -12.38
CA GLY A 49 -4.23 1.02 -11.28
C GLY A 49 -2.75 0.65 -11.22
N ILE A 50 -2.44 -0.36 -10.41
CA ILE A 50 -1.07 -0.86 -10.19
C ILE A 50 -0.91 -2.27 -10.77
N CYS A 51 0.30 -2.60 -11.23
CA CYS A 51 0.64 -3.95 -11.67
C CYS A 51 0.50 -4.93 -10.50
N LYS A 52 -0.09 -6.10 -10.77
CA LYS A 52 -0.20 -7.18 -9.78
C LYS A 52 1.14 -7.91 -9.65
N GLU A 53 1.37 -8.48 -8.47
CA GLU A 53 2.48 -9.39 -8.24
C GLU A 53 2.37 -10.61 -9.17
N ARG A 54 3.51 -11.14 -9.59
CA ARG A 54 3.63 -12.31 -10.47
C ARG A 54 3.50 -13.61 -9.68
#